data_AF-A0A7Y5KGA1-F1
#
_entry.id   AF-A0A7Y5KGA1-F1
#
_cell.length_a   1.000
_cell.length_b   1.000
_cell.length_c   1.000
_cell.angle_alpha   90.00
_cell.angle_beta   90.00
_cell.angle_gamma   90.00
#
_symmetry.space_group_name_H-M   'P 1'
#
loop_
_entity.id
_entity.type
_entity.pdbx_description
1 polymer ?
#
loop_
_entity_poly.entity_id
_entity_poly.type
_entity_poly.pdbx_seq_one_letter_code
_entity_poly.pdbx_strand_id
1 'polypeptide(L)'
;FDEDDDTDALEQFTLGKKRLTKLADIDRAGKLEAYKTDLKTDIEALQLLQSNLSAFEKKIAKEIAKEKTKAHPHKSLDDKLQTLIRKINEKRAKGENNGNPKALIFTVYKDTAFYLFDQLTARGFDNVAVVSGDAAKISGTEGETKRFEPILERFAPFTKLFREKQWAFQPSKQASMPLRQFEEWRQWIAENDSATNEKLQNPIDILIATDVLSEGQNLQDCDLVINYDIHWNPVRVIQRMGRIDRLGSPNDTIFGINFWPSDNINAYLDLQSRIEKRMAQMKLAGSEVHLDFSQSFRAIAEDEELEQRQKAKMLEQMQASWDEVETGKTLGFDDFSLETFRQELLQELREKEHLYRQMPNGIYTGFIPTSNVCPEAGIIALLGYPRKPPKAENFRYKSYELLYITMDGNTVLPNQKEILDALGLHKDAPRAVPAAIDRGEPEAVRRLSQALKTWLKSQIVEETEQDDGTTKQTMGKAQLELLNKLKSGSKAAARQIQEEPPISERYAADNVDLIVWFIVSKTV
;
A
#
# COMPACT_ATOMS: atom_id res chain seq x y z
N PHE A 1 -20.08 27.85 -44.87
CA PHE A 1 -19.68 27.64 -43.47
C PHE A 1 -20.25 26.31 -43.13
N ASP A 2 -19.42 25.31 -43.39
CA ASP A 2 -19.83 24.06 -44.01
C ASP A 2 -20.08 23.03 -42.92
N GLU A 3 -21.25 22.37 -42.96
CA GLU A 3 -21.62 21.29 -42.04
C GLU A 3 -20.63 20.11 -42.10
N ASP A 4 -19.86 19.98 -43.19
CA ASP A 4 -18.86 18.93 -43.39
C ASP A 4 -17.65 19.06 -42.45
N ASP A 5 -17.25 20.29 -42.07
CA ASP A 5 -16.08 20.56 -41.23
C ASP A 5 -16.34 20.18 -39.75
N ASP A 6 -17.59 20.28 -39.29
CA ASP A 6 -18.00 19.90 -37.93
C ASP A 6 -18.07 18.37 -37.75
N THR A 7 -18.42 17.63 -38.80
CA THR A 7 -18.45 16.15 -38.78
C THR A 7 -17.06 15.53 -38.65
N ASP A 8 -16.07 16.03 -39.39
CA ASP A 8 -14.69 15.55 -39.31
C ASP A 8 -14.07 15.84 -37.92
N ALA A 9 -14.41 16.98 -37.32
CA ALA A 9 -13.98 17.34 -35.98
C ALA A 9 -14.57 16.39 -34.90
N LEU A 10 -15.84 15.99 -35.06
CA LEU A 10 -16.52 15.04 -34.17
C LEU A 10 -15.98 13.61 -34.30
N GLU A 11 -15.62 13.17 -35.50
CA GLU A 11 -15.00 11.84 -35.73
C GLU A 11 -13.60 11.72 -35.13
N GLN A 12 -12.87 12.83 -35.05
CA GLN A 12 -11.53 12.88 -34.45
C GLN A 12 -11.54 13.21 -32.96
N PHE A 13 -12.71 13.54 -32.39
CA PHE A 13 -12.83 13.90 -30.98
C PHE A 13 -12.52 12.72 -30.07
N THR A 14 -11.51 12.89 -29.20
CA THR A 14 -11.01 11.86 -28.28
C THR A 14 -11.15 12.28 -26.82
N LEU A 15 -11.55 11.33 -25.98
CA LEU A 15 -11.75 11.49 -24.54
C LEU A 15 -10.62 10.81 -23.76
N GLY A 16 -10.11 11.47 -22.72
CA GLY A 16 -9.08 10.95 -21.82
C GLY A 16 -7.65 11.42 -22.13
N LYS A 17 -6.76 11.50 -21.12
CA LYS A 17 -5.36 11.96 -21.30
C LYS A 17 -4.35 10.84 -21.54
N LYS A 18 -4.58 9.65 -20.97
CA LYS A 18 -3.65 8.49 -21.06
C LYS A 18 -4.18 7.36 -21.94
N ARG A 19 -5.51 7.26 -22.07
CA ARG A 19 -6.19 6.36 -23.00
C ARG A 19 -7.20 7.22 -23.74
N LEU A 20 -6.92 7.45 -25.02
CA LEU A 20 -7.76 8.25 -25.89
C LEU A 20 -8.86 7.34 -26.44
N THR A 21 -10.11 7.63 -26.10
CA THR A 21 -11.28 6.92 -26.64
C THR A 21 -12.02 7.86 -27.58
N LYS A 22 -12.17 7.48 -28.85
CA LYS A 22 -12.91 8.32 -29.82
C LYS A 22 -14.40 8.28 -29.51
N LEU A 23 -15.07 9.43 -29.60
CA LEU A 23 -16.51 9.51 -29.40
C LEU A 23 -17.26 8.67 -30.46
N ALA A 24 -16.76 8.66 -31.70
CA ALA A 24 -17.28 7.84 -32.79
C ALA A 24 -17.25 6.33 -32.49
N ASP A 25 -16.28 5.85 -31.70
CA ASP A 25 -16.23 4.42 -31.33
C ASP A 25 -17.28 4.08 -30.26
N ILE A 26 -17.62 5.02 -29.38
CA ILE A 26 -18.71 4.88 -28.40
C ILE A 26 -20.07 4.86 -29.12
N ASP A 27 -20.23 5.71 -30.13
CA ASP A 27 -21.43 5.78 -30.96
C ASP A 27 -21.59 4.52 -31.83
N ARG A 28 -20.51 4.07 -32.50
CA ARG A 28 -20.50 2.81 -33.28
C ARG A 28 -20.87 1.60 -32.41
N ALA A 29 -20.54 1.62 -31.12
CA ALA A 29 -20.91 0.57 -30.17
C ALA A 29 -22.38 0.65 -29.70
N GLY A 30 -23.15 1.65 -30.14
CA GLY A 30 -24.54 1.88 -29.73
C GLY A 30 -24.67 2.27 -28.26
N LYS A 31 -23.62 2.85 -27.65
CA LYS A 31 -23.56 3.19 -26.23
C LYS A 31 -23.60 4.69 -25.94
N LEU A 32 -23.85 5.52 -26.95
CA LEU A 32 -23.83 6.97 -26.80
C LEU A 32 -24.81 7.48 -25.73
N GLU A 33 -26.05 6.99 -25.73
CA GLU A 33 -27.06 7.40 -24.74
C GLU A 33 -26.74 6.89 -23.31
N ALA A 34 -26.14 5.71 -23.19
CA ALA A 34 -25.67 5.19 -21.90
C ALA A 34 -24.52 6.06 -21.36
N TYR A 35 -23.54 6.38 -22.22
CA TYR A 35 -22.42 7.24 -21.86
C TYR A 35 -22.88 8.65 -21.46
N LYS A 36 -23.86 9.22 -22.17
CA LYS A 36 -24.47 10.51 -21.82
C LYS A 36 -25.21 10.46 -20.47
N THR A 37 -25.88 9.36 -20.17
CA THR A 37 -26.57 9.15 -18.89
C THR A 37 -25.57 9.01 -17.74
N ASP A 38 -24.49 8.25 -17.93
CA ASP A 38 -23.41 8.11 -16.96
C ASP A 38 -22.73 9.46 -16.69
N LEU A 39 -22.38 10.21 -17.74
CA LEU A 39 -21.83 11.56 -17.61
C LEU A 39 -22.76 12.51 -16.85
N LYS A 40 -24.07 12.45 -17.11
CA LYS A 40 -25.05 13.27 -16.39
C LYS A 40 -25.06 12.90 -14.90
N THR A 41 -25.00 11.61 -14.59
CA THR A 41 -24.94 11.11 -13.22
C THR A 41 -23.66 11.57 -12.50
N ASP A 42 -22.51 11.51 -13.20
CA ASP A 42 -21.24 12.00 -12.69
C ASP A 42 -21.26 13.51 -12.43
N ILE A 43 -21.84 14.29 -13.36
CA ILE A 43 -22.03 15.74 -13.19
C ILE A 43 -22.90 16.03 -11.97
N GLU A 44 -24.03 15.34 -11.82
CA GLU A 44 -24.92 15.49 -10.66
C GLU A 44 -24.20 15.15 -9.35
N ALA A 45 -23.40 14.07 -9.33
CA ALA A 45 -22.60 13.69 -8.16
C ALA A 45 -21.53 14.75 -7.83
N LEU A 46 -20.83 15.28 -8.84
CA LEU A 46 -19.84 16.35 -8.66
C LEU A 46 -20.47 17.66 -8.20
N GLN A 47 -21.64 18.02 -8.73
CA GLN A 47 -22.40 19.19 -8.28
C GLN A 47 -22.86 19.03 -6.83
N LEU A 48 -23.32 17.84 -6.44
CA LEU A 48 -23.67 17.54 -5.06
C LEU A 48 -22.45 17.69 -4.15
N LEU A 49 -21.31 17.11 -4.51
CA LEU A 49 -20.05 17.26 -3.77
C LEU A 49 -19.64 18.74 -3.63
N GLN A 50 -19.67 19.50 -4.72
CA GLN A 50 -19.35 20.92 -4.73
C GLN A 50 -20.28 21.71 -3.82
N SER A 51 -21.59 21.46 -3.88
CA SER A 51 -22.58 22.14 -3.04
C SER A 51 -22.37 21.83 -1.55
N ASN A 52 -22.05 20.59 -1.22
CA ASN A 52 -21.75 20.15 0.14
C ASN A 52 -20.46 20.80 0.66
N LEU A 53 -19.40 20.87 -0.17
CA LEU A 53 -18.16 21.55 0.17
C LEU A 53 -18.38 23.05 0.42
N SER A 54 -19.13 23.73 -0.45
CA SER A 54 -19.46 25.15 -0.25
C SER A 54 -20.30 25.38 1.01
N ALA A 55 -21.24 24.48 1.30
CA ALA A 55 -22.03 24.54 2.53
C ALA A 55 -21.15 24.31 3.78
N PHE A 56 -20.19 23.38 3.70
CA PHE A 56 -19.21 23.12 4.76
C PHE A 56 -18.30 24.33 5.00
N GLU A 57 -17.73 24.91 3.94
CA GLU A 57 -16.88 26.11 4.02
C GLU A 57 -17.63 27.28 4.69
N LYS A 58 -18.89 27.53 4.30
CA LYS A 58 -19.74 28.55 4.94
C LYS A 58 -20.00 28.25 6.41
N LYS A 59 -20.16 26.98 6.81
CA LYS A 59 -20.33 26.58 8.21
C LYS A 59 -19.06 26.87 9.01
N ILE A 60 -17.89 26.46 8.50
CA ILE A 60 -16.59 26.68 9.14
C ILE A 60 -16.27 28.18 9.24
N ALA A 61 -16.52 28.98 8.20
CA ALA A 61 -16.30 30.42 8.26
C ALA A 61 -17.15 31.10 9.34
N LYS A 62 -18.43 30.73 9.46
CA LYS A 62 -19.32 31.22 10.53
C LYS A 62 -18.86 30.76 11.90
N GLU A 63 -18.32 29.55 12.02
CA GLU A 63 -17.79 29.00 13.25
C GLU A 63 -16.56 29.78 13.72
N ILE A 64 -15.57 29.97 12.85
CA ILE A 64 -14.37 30.76 13.13
C ILE A 64 -14.73 32.19 13.55
N ALA A 65 -15.67 32.82 12.85
CA ALA A 65 -16.12 34.17 13.19
C ALA A 65 -16.72 34.24 14.61
N LYS A 66 -17.45 33.21 15.04
CA LYS A 66 -17.99 33.12 16.41
C LYS A 66 -16.91 32.80 17.42
N GLU A 67 -16.02 31.86 17.13
CA GLU A 67 -14.99 31.43 18.07
C GLU A 67 -13.98 32.56 18.34
N LYS A 68 -13.64 33.41 17.36
CA LYS A 68 -12.79 34.61 17.56
C LYS A 68 -13.27 35.55 18.68
N THR A 69 -14.54 35.49 19.07
CA THR A 69 -15.10 36.31 20.16
C THR A 69 -14.95 35.70 21.55
N LYS A 70 -14.45 34.46 21.65
CA LYS A 70 -14.30 33.71 22.91
C LYS A 70 -12.85 33.70 23.37
N ALA A 71 -12.66 33.62 24.69
CA ALA A 71 -11.35 33.57 25.33
C ALA A 71 -10.55 32.28 25.00
N HIS A 72 -11.20 31.19 24.57
CA HIS A 72 -10.55 29.90 24.24
C HIS A 72 -11.21 29.23 23.01
N PRO A 73 -10.85 29.62 21.78
CA PRO A 73 -11.51 29.19 20.56
C PRO A 73 -11.09 27.79 20.09
N HIS A 74 -11.22 26.73 20.90
CA HIS A 74 -10.75 25.38 20.55
C HIS A 74 -11.86 24.44 20.03
N LYS A 75 -13.02 24.99 19.68
CA LYS A 75 -14.16 24.20 19.20
C LYS A 75 -14.19 24.12 17.67
N SER A 76 -14.53 22.95 17.17
CA SER A 76 -14.69 22.61 15.75
C SER A 76 -15.95 21.78 15.52
N LEU A 77 -16.72 22.10 14.48
CA LEU A 77 -17.81 21.24 13.98
C LEU A 77 -17.27 20.06 13.16
N ASP A 78 -16.03 20.13 12.67
CA ASP A 78 -15.30 18.99 12.11
C ASP A 78 -14.79 18.13 13.27
N ASP A 79 -15.37 16.93 13.42
CA ASP A 79 -15.08 15.99 14.50
C ASP A 79 -13.62 15.49 14.49
N LYS A 80 -13.04 15.36 13.30
CA LYS A 80 -11.66 14.90 13.13
C LYS A 80 -10.68 15.99 13.57
N LEU A 81 -10.93 17.23 13.12
CA LEU A 81 -10.20 18.41 13.59
C LEU A 81 -10.39 18.64 15.11
N GLN A 82 -11.61 18.48 15.63
CA GLN A 82 -11.89 18.60 17.07
C GLN A 82 -11.08 17.58 17.88
N THR A 83 -10.97 16.35 17.36
CA THR A 83 -10.18 15.30 17.99
C THR A 83 -8.68 15.62 17.94
N LEU A 84 -8.19 16.15 16.82
CA LEU A 84 -6.80 16.62 16.70
C LEU A 84 -6.48 17.68 17.75
N ILE A 85 -7.30 18.74 17.84
CA ILE A 85 -7.16 19.83 18.81
C ILE A 85 -7.15 19.28 20.24
N ARG A 86 -8.09 18.39 20.55
CA ARG A 86 -8.15 17.74 21.87
C ARG A 86 -6.87 16.98 22.18
N LYS A 87 -6.34 16.20 21.24
CA LYS A 87 -5.12 15.40 21.46
C LYS A 87 -3.86 16.27 21.66
N ILE A 88 -3.74 17.37 20.92
CA ILE A 88 -2.65 18.34 21.12
C ILE A 88 -2.74 18.95 22.52
N ASN A 89 -3.93 19.36 22.94
CA ASN A 89 -4.14 19.97 24.27
C ASN A 89 -3.95 18.96 25.42
N GLU A 90 -4.41 17.71 25.26
CA GLU A 90 -4.16 16.62 26.21
C GLU A 90 -2.66 16.41 26.41
N LYS A 91 -1.88 16.38 25.33
CA LYS A 91 -0.42 16.24 25.41
C LYS A 91 0.22 17.40 26.16
N ARG A 92 -0.14 18.64 25.82
CA ARG A 92 0.37 19.84 26.51
C ARG A 92 0.02 19.85 28.00
N ALA A 93 -1.18 19.40 28.36
CA ALA A 93 -1.63 19.34 29.75
C ALA A 93 -0.92 18.27 30.60
N LYS A 94 -0.50 17.16 29.98
CA LYS A 94 0.23 16.09 30.69
C LYS A 94 1.65 16.49 31.09
N GLY A 95 2.28 17.42 30.35
CA GLY A 95 3.60 17.94 30.70
C GLY A 95 4.77 16.97 30.52
N GLU A 96 4.61 15.91 29.72
CA GLU A 96 5.68 14.94 29.42
C GLU A 96 6.87 15.62 28.72
N ASN A 97 8.08 15.03 28.83
CA ASN A 97 9.34 15.58 28.31
C ASN A 97 9.57 17.07 28.71
N ASN A 98 9.45 17.38 30.00
CA ASN A 98 9.58 18.75 30.54
C ASN A 98 8.62 19.77 29.92
N GLY A 99 7.40 19.34 29.59
CA GLY A 99 6.38 20.20 28.99
C GLY A 99 6.68 20.59 27.55
N ASN A 100 7.39 19.73 26.79
CA ASN A 100 7.65 19.94 25.37
C ASN A 100 6.32 20.23 24.64
N PRO A 101 6.14 21.37 23.96
CA PRO A 101 4.88 21.70 23.28
C PRO A 101 4.82 21.17 21.84
N LYS A 102 5.93 20.61 21.33
CA LYS A 102 6.12 20.35 19.90
C LYS A 102 5.24 19.22 19.38
N ALA A 103 4.71 19.38 18.18
CA ALA A 103 3.94 18.36 17.46
C ALA A 103 4.22 18.43 15.96
N LEU A 104 4.47 17.27 15.35
CA LEU A 104 4.67 17.10 13.92
C LEU A 104 3.45 16.40 13.32
N ILE A 105 2.72 17.07 12.43
CA ILE A 105 1.48 16.57 11.83
C ILE A 105 1.72 16.25 10.36
N PHE A 106 1.53 15.00 9.96
CA PHE A 106 1.62 14.58 8.57
C PHE A 106 0.24 14.39 7.93
N THR A 107 0.13 14.82 6.67
CA THR A 107 -1.00 14.55 5.78
C THR A 107 -0.52 14.35 4.35
N VAL A 108 -1.17 13.48 3.58
CA VAL A 108 -0.82 13.21 2.18
C VAL A 108 -1.11 14.42 1.28
N TYR A 109 -2.14 15.21 1.60
CA TYR A 109 -2.66 16.23 0.69
C TYR A 109 -2.24 17.65 1.13
N LYS A 110 -1.76 18.44 0.16
CA LYS A 110 -1.41 19.85 0.37
C LYS A 110 -2.60 20.65 0.90
N ASP A 111 -3.77 20.50 0.27
CA ASP A 111 -4.96 21.26 0.66
C ASP A 111 -5.36 20.99 2.12
N THR A 112 -5.24 19.73 2.57
CA THR A 112 -5.45 19.37 3.97
C THR A 112 -4.42 20.01 4.88
N ALA A 113 -3.15 20.05 4.49
CA ALA A 113 -2.08 20.65 5.29
C ALA A 113 -2.35 22.14 5.54
N PHE A 114 -2.71 22.87 4.49
CA PHE A 114 -3.04 24.30 4.56
C PHE A 114 -4.36 24.56 5.27
N TYR A 115 -5.37 23.70 5.07
CA TYR A 115 -6.60 23.73 5.86
C TYR A 115 -6.29 23.61 7.36
N LEU A 116 -5.49 22.62 7.77
CA LEU A 116 -5.13 22.44 9.17
C LEU A 116 -4.37 23.65 9.73
N PHE A 117 -3.46 24.24 8.95
CA PHE A 117 -2.75 25.46 9.33
C PHE A 117 -3.73 26.60 9.60
N ASP A 118 -4.62 26.90 8.66
CA ASP A 118 -5.60 27.98 8.80
C ASP A 118 -6.54 27.73 9.97
N GLN A 119 -7.00 26.49 10.15
CA GLN A 119 -7.92 26.11 11.21
C GLN A 119 -7.28 26.19 12.60
N LEU A 120 -6.02 25.77 12.77
CA LEU A 120 -5.32 25.84 14.05
C LEU A 120 -4.97 27.29 14.41
N THR A 121 -4.44 28.06 13.47
CA THR A 121 -4.13 29.48 13.70
C THR A 121 -5.38 30.31 14.00
N ALA A 122 -6.49 30.06 13.31
CA ALA A 122 -7.77 30.72 13.59
C ALA A 122 -8.34 30.40 15.00
N ARG A 123 -7.85 29.33 15.62
CA ARG A 123 -8.30 28.79 16.92
C ARG A 123 -7.29 29.03 18.05
N GLY A 124 -6.42 30.02 17.88
CA GLY A 124 -5.50 30.50 18.92
C GLY A 124 -4.31 29.58 19.16
N PHE A 125 -3.97 28.69 18.21
CA PHE A 125 -2.67 28.04 18.23
C PHE A 125 -1.64 28.99 17.61
N ASP A 126 -0.73 29.45 18.45
CA ASP A 126 0.45 30.23 18.04
C ASP A 126 1.59 29.29 17.61
N ASN A 127 2.61 29.85 16.94
CA ASN A 127 3.82 29.13 16.52
C ASN A 127 3.55 27.91 15.62
N VAL A 128 2.63 28.07 14.67
CA VAL A 128 2.27 27.02 13.71
C VAL A 128 3.00 27.29 12.39
N ALA A 129 3.48 26.24 11.73
CA ALA A 129 3.99 26.31 10.37
C ALA A 129 3.49 25.14 9.53
N VAL A 130 3.40 25.36 8.23
CA VAL A 130 3.05 24.33 7.24
C VAL A 130 4.10 24.28 6.14
N VAL A 131 4.46 23.07 5.73
CA VAL A 131 5.41 22.79 4.65
C VAL A 131 4.81 21.79 3.67
N SER A 132 4.85 22.11 2.39
CA SER A 132 4.49 21.24 1.28
C SER A 132 5.59 21.24 0.23
N GLY A 133 5.44 20.44 -0.83
CA GLY A 133 6.47 20.28 -1.86
C GLY A 133 6.90 21.57 -2.56
N ASP A 134 6.01 22.56 -2.63
CA ASP A 134 6.21 23.80 -3.39
C ASP A 134 5.89 25.08 -2.60
N ALA A 135 5.37 24.98 -1.37
CA ALA A 135 4.96 26.11 -0.56
C ALA A 135 5.07 25.84 0.94
N ALA A 136 5.40 26.88 1.71
CA ALA A 136 5.40 26.87 3.16
C ALA A 136 4.87 28.20 3.73
N LYS A 137 4.24 28.14 4.91
CA LYS A 137 3.73 29.30 5.67
C LYS A 137 4.06 29.18 7.15
N ILE A 138 4.11 30.33 7.81
CA ILE A 138 4.27 30.44 9.26
C ILE A 138 3.15 31.35 9.79
N SER A 139 2.60 31.01 10.96
CA SER A 139 1.56 31.81 11.61
C SER A 139 2.10 33.21 11.94
N GLY A 140 1.36 34.25 11.60
CA GLY A 140 1.73 35.64 11.89
C GLY A 140 2.63 36.31 10.84
N THR A 141 3.06 35.59 9.80
CA THR A 141 3.80 36.18 8.66
C THR A 141 2.92 36.22 7.41
N GLU A 142 2.98 37.31 6.65
CA GLU A 142 2.29 37.41 5.36
C GLU A 142 3.12 36.75 4.24
N GLY A 143 2.46 35.93 3.41
CA GLY A 143 3.04 35.34 2.20
C GLY A 143 3.48 33.86 2.32
N GLU A 144 3.80 33.28 1.17
CA GLU A 144 4.32 31.91 1.03
C GLU A 144 5.81 31.93 0.71
N THR A 145 6.56 30.99 1.29
CA THR A 145 7.97 30.78 0.97
C THR A 145 8.19 29.38 0.40
N LYS A 146 9.14 29.24 -0.52
CA LYS A 146 9.61 27.93 -0.98
C LYS A 146 10.70 27.33 -0.08
N ARG A 147 11.26 28.15 0.82
CA ARG A 147 12.36 27.74 1.71
C ARG A 147 11.80 27.25 3.03
N PHE A 148 11.86 25.95 3.27
CA PHE A 148 11.43 25.34 4.52
C PHE A 148 12.56 25.15 5.54
N GLU A 149 13.84 25.25 5.15
CA GLU A 149 14.96 25.08 6.10
C GLU A 149 14.88 26.05 7.31
N PRO A 150 14.57 27.35 7.14
CA PRO A 150 14.41 28.25 8.29
C PRO A 150 13.25 27.84 9.22
N ILE A 151 12.22 27.18 8.71
CA ILE A 151 11.11 26.64 9.51
C ILE A 151 11.62 25.46 10.34
N LEU A 152 12.40 24.55 9.74
CA LEU A 152 12.96 23.40 10.45
C LEU A 152 13.94 23.84 11.54
N GLU A 153 14.75 24.86 11.29
CA GLU A 153 15.67 25.43 12.28
C GLU A 153 14.94 26.04 13.49
N ARG A 154 13.75 26.62 13.28
CA ARG A 154 12.90 27.15 14.36
C ARG A 154 12.09 26.06 15.08
N PHE A 155 11.73 25.00 14.35
CA PHE A 155 10.99 23.87 14.91
C PHE A 155 11.89 22.93 15.72
N ALA A 156 13.11 22.65 15.24
CA ALA A 156 14.04 21.71 15.85
C ALA A 156 15.44 22.32 16.05
N PRO A 157 15.59 23.40 16.83
CA PRO A 157 16.86 24.10 16.98
C PRO A 157 17.97 23.27 17.63
N PHE A 158 17.65 22.35 18.56
CA PHE A 158 18.66 21.49 19.17
C PHE A 158 19.31 20.60 18.12
N THR A 159 18.50 19.93 17.31
CA THR A 159 19.02 19.06 16.25
C THR A 159 19.62 19.87 15.09
N LYS A 160 18.87 20.80 14.51
CA LYS A 160 19.22 21.49 13.24
C LYS A 160 20.29 22.56 13.38
N LEU A 161 20.30 23.29 14.49
CA LEU A 161 21.27 24.37 14.70
C LEU A 161 22.42 23.87 15.56
N PHE A 162 22.15 23.32 16.74
CA PHE A 162 23.22 22.99 17.69
C PHE A 162 24.00 21.72 17.31
N ARG A 163 23.32 20.63 16.90
CA ARG A 163 24.00 19.36 16.58
C ARG A 163 24.54 19.25 15.15
N GLU A 164 23.79 19.76 14.17
CA GLU A 164 24.15 19.62 12.75
C GLU A 164 25.17 20.67 12.27
N LYS A 165 25.19 21.87 12.85
CA LYS A 165 26.11 22.94 12.44
C LYS A 165 27.35 22.99 13.32
N GLN A 166 28.43 23.51 12.74
CA GLN A 166 29.68 23.75 13.46
C GLN A 166 29.69 25.16 14.03
N TRP A 167 30.03 25.27 15.32
CA TRP A 167 30.09 26.52 16.05
C TRP A 167 31.46 26.68 16.70
N ALA A 168 31.94 27.92 16.84
CA ALA A 168 33.12 28.25 17.64
C ALA A 168 32.82 28.26 19.16
N PHE A 169 31.77 27.55 19.57
CA PHE A 169 31.33 27.42 20.96
C PHE A 169 32.03 26.24 21.63
N GLN A 170 32.46 26.41 22.88
CA GLN A 170 32.99 25.34 23.71
C GLN A 170 32.16 25.24 24.99
N PRO A 171 31.56 24.07 25.28
CA PRO A 171 30.75 23.89 26.48
C PRO A 171 31.60 23.98 27.75
N SER A 172 31.00 24.49 28.82
CA SER A 172 31.66 24.54 30.13
C SER A 172 31.91 23.12 30.67
N LYS A 173 32.90 22.99 31.56
CA LYS A 173 33.17 21.71 32.24
C LYS A 173 31.99 21.21 33.11
N GLN A 174 31.00 22.06 33.40
CA GLN A 174 29.84 21.74 34.23
C GLN A 174 28.65 21.20 33.41
N ALA A 175 28.64 21.40 32.09
CA ALA A 175 27.62 20.90 31.18
C ALA A 175 27.99 19.52 30.61
N SER A 176 27.89 18.48 31.44
CA SER A 176 28.14 17.10 30.99
C SER A 176 27.02 16.52 30.12
N MET A 177 25.79 17.04 30.26
CA MET A 177 24.62 16.58 29.52
C MET A 177 24.37 17.44 28.27
N PRO A 178 24.01 16.84 27.10
CA PRO A 178 23.77 17.56 25.85
C PRO A 178 22.78 18.72 25.96
N LEU A 179 21.71 18.55 26.75
CA LEU A 179 20.70 19.59 26.96
C LEU A 179 21.25 20.82 27.70
N ARG A 180 22.14 20.63 28.67
CA ARG A 180 22.80 21.76 29.36
C ARG A 180 23.78 22.49 28.43
N GLN A 181 24.49 21.75 27.59
CA GLN A 181 25.37 22.34 26.58
C GLN A 181 24.58 23.17 25.58
N PHE A 182 23.38 22.72 25.23
CA PHE A 182 22.47 23.48 24.37
C PHE A 182 21.99 24.78 25.04
N GLU A 183 21.67 24.76 26.34
CA GLU A 183 21.30 25.97 27.08
C GLU A 183 22.44 26.99 27.12
N GLU A 184 23.67 26.55 27.40
CA GLU A 184 24.86 27.41 27.34
C GLU A 184 25.10 27.95 25.92
N TRP A 185 24.95 27.10 24.90
CA TRP A 185 25.06 27.51 23.50
C TRP A 185 24.01 28.55 23.12
N ARG A 186 22.77 28.45 23.61
CA ARG A 186 21.72 29.46 23.37
C ARG A 186 22.11 30.83 23.94
N GLN A 187 22.72 30.86 25.13
CA GLN A 187 23.23 32.10 25.72
C GLN A 187 24.36 32.69 24.87
N TRP A 188 25.29 31.85 24.42
CA TRP A 188 26.37 32.27 23.53
C TRP A 188 25.85 32.82 22.19
N ILE A 189 24.87 32.17 21.57
CA ILE A 189 24.25 32.62 20.31
C ILE A 189 23.61 33.99 20.46
N ALA A 190 23.00 34.30 21.61
CA ALA A 190 22.39 35.60 21.85
C ALA A 190 23.39 36.76 21.72
N GLU A 191 24.66 36.52 22.02
CA GLU A 191 25.74 37.50 21.93
C GLU A 191 26.51 37.45 20.60
N ASN A 192 26.59 36.28 19.96
CA ASN A 192 27.52 36.02 18.86
C ASN A 192 26.86 35.87 17.47
N ASP A 193 25.58 35.50 17.39
CA ASP A 193 24.86 35.36 16.12
C ASP A 193 23.41 35.83 16.24
N SER A 194 23.20 37.10 15.87
CA SER A 194 21.89 37.74 15.89
C SER A 194 20.84 37.03 15.01
N ALA A 195 21.23 36.50 13.84
CA ALA A 195 20.31 35.87 12.89
C ALA A 195 19.84 34.50 13.41
N THR A 196 20.72 33.73 14.06
CA THR A 196 20.32 32.48 14.71
C THR A 196 19.53 32.74 16.00
N ASN A 197 19.89 33.77 16.78
CA ASN A 197 19.12 34.16 17.95
C ASN A 197 17.69 34.55 17.59
N GLU A 198 17.46 35.29 16.50
CA GLU A 198 16.12 35.64 16.03
C GLU A 198 15.25 34.39 15.78
N LYS A 199 15.82 33.32 15.20
CA LYS A 199 15.12 32.05 15.01
C LYS A 199 14.76 31.39 16.34
N LEU A 200 15.65 31.44 17.33
CA LEU A 200 15.42 30.89 18.67
C LEU A 200 14.34 31.65 19.45
N GLN A 201 14.23 32.96 19.26
CA GLN A 201 13.20 33.79 19.91
C GLN A 201 11.81 33.61 19.28
N ASN A 202 11.74 33.05 18.06
CA ASN A 202 10.50 32.81 17.35
C ASN A 202 10.29 31.30 17.10
N PRO A 203 10.10 30.48 18.14
CA PRO A 203 10.02 29.03 17.99
C PRO A 203 8.81 28.62 17.15
N ILE A 204 8.85 27.39 16.64
CA ILE A 204 7.70 26.71 16.03
C ILE A 204 7.36 25.51 16.90
N ASP A 205 6.08 25.41 17.29
CA ASP A 205 5.57 24.37 18.16
C ASP A 205 4.77 23.33 17.37
N ILE A 206 4.03 23.75 16.34
CA ILE A 206 3.28 22.81 15.49
C ILE A 206 3.79 22.91 14.06
N LEU A 207 4.34 21.82 13.55
CA LEU A 207 4.76 21.72 12.16
C LEU A 207 3.82 20.76 11.43
N ILE A 208 3.14 21.27 10.41
CA ILE A 208 2.28 20.50 9.52
C ILE A 208 3.05 20.25 8.24
N ALA A 209 3.09 19.00 7.76
CA ALA A 209 3.88 18.66 6.60
C ALA A 209 3.16 17.65 5.70
N THR A 210 3.39 17.78 4.40
CA THR A 210 3.20 16.66 3.48
C THR A 210 4.40 15.71 3.51
N ASP A 211 4.35 14.65 2.71
CA ASP A 211 5.44 13.66 2.63
C ASP A 211 6.79 14.25 2.16
N VAL A 212 6.84 15.53 1.77
CA VAL A 212 8.11 16.24 1.51
C VAL A 212 9.07 16.22 2.71
N LEU A 213 8.54 16.17 3.94
CA LEU A 213 9.35 16.05 5.16
C LEU A 213 9.38 14.62 5.74
N SER A 214 8.84 13.62 5.02
CA SER A 214 8.84 12.21 5.49
C SER A 214 10.21 11.54 5.39
N GLU A 215 11.12 12.09 4.59
CA GLU A 215 12.47 11.56 4.36
C GLU A 215 13.54 12.63 4.61
N GLY A 216 14.77 12.19 4.88
CA GLY A 216 15.97 13.05 4.87
C GLY A 216 16.09 14.12 5.98
N GLN A 217 15.10 14.31 6.85
CA GLN A 217 15.13 15.34 7.90
C GLN A 217 15.27 14.76 9.31
N ASN A 218 16.04 15.43 10.17
CA ASN A 218 16.11 15.15 11.62
C ASN A 218 15.32 16.22 12.38
N LEU A 219 14.32 15.81 13.17
CA LEU A 219 13.42 16.70 13.91
C LEU A 219 13.26 16.26 15.37
N GLN A 220 14.33 15.74 15.97
CA GLN A 220 14.29 15.02 17.25
C GLN A 220 13.89 15.89 18.45
N ASP A 221 13.95 17.23 18.33
CA ASP A 221 13.34 18.13 19.31
C ASP A 221 11.86 17.85 19.56
N CYS A 222 11.14 17.35 18.56
CA CYS A 222 9.74 16.97 18.67
C CYS A 222 9.59 15.57 19.26
N ASP A 223 8.55 15.38 20.07
CA ASP A 223 8.23 14.12 20.74
C ASP A 223 6.87 13.54 20.31
N LEU A 224 6.09 14.24 19.47
CA LEU A 224 4.77 13.80 19.04
C LEU A 224 4.63 13.86 17.53
N VAL A 225 4.42 12.71 16.89
CA VAL A 225 4.02 12.61 15.48
C VAL A 225 2.54 12.23 15.38
N ILE A 226 1.80 12.99 14.57
CA ILE A 226 0.40 12.75 14.27
C ILE A 226 0.26 12.47 12.77
N ASN A 227 -0.15 11.26 12.41
CA ASN A 227 -0.60 10.95 11.06
C ASN A 227 -2.08 11.30 10.95
N TYR A 228 -2.38 12.50 10.41
CA TYR A 228 -3.74 12.96 10.22
C TYR A 228 -4.47 12.13 9.17
N ASP A 229 -3.74 11.60 8.19
CA ASP A 229 -4.16 10.49 7.35
C ASP A 229 -3.03 9.45 7.26
N ILE A 230 -3.44 8.18 7.28
CA ILE A 230 -2.51 7.06 7.21
C ILE A 230 -2.17 6.79 5.75
N HIS A 231 -0.88 6.76 5.46
CA HIS A 231 -0.38 6.41 4.14
C HIS A 231 -0.53 4.90 3.90
N TRP A 232 -0.92 4.50 2.69
CA TRP A 232 -1.16 3.09 2.29
C TRP A 232 0.09 2.19 2.30
N ASN A 233 1.26 2.81 2.30
CA ASN A 233 2.56 2.15 2.48
C ASN A 233 3.03 2.32 3.94
N PRO A 234 3.16 1.23 4.73
CA PRO A 234 3.61 1.30 6.12
C PRO A 234 5.04 1.84 6.29
N VAL A 235 5.92 1.63 5.29
CA VAL A 235 7.28 2.17 5.31
C VAL A 235 7.26 3.68 5.48
N ARG A 236 6.32 4.37 4.82
CA ARG A 236 6.16 5.83 4.96
C ARG A 236 5.80 6.22 6.39
N VAL A 237 4.96 5.45 7.06
CA VAL A 237 4.56 5.73 8.44
C VAL A 237 5.72 5.53 9.41
N ILE A 238 6.51 4.47 9.22
CA ILE A 238 7.74 4.22 9.99
C ILE A 238 8.77 5.32 9.74
N GLN A 239 8.98 5.72 8.49
CA GLN A 239 9.89 6.83 8.15
C GLN A 239 9.46 8.15 8.78
N ARG A 240 8.15 8.43 8.87
CA ARG A 240 7.59 9.61 9.55
C ARG A 240 7.89 9.59 11.06
N MET A 241 7.70 8.45 11.74
CA MET A 241 8.08 8.30 13.15
C MET A 241 9.59 8.43 13.34
N GLY A 242 10.36 7.79 12.48
CA GLY A 242 11.82 7.90 12.43
C GLY A 242 12.35 9.27 12.02
N ARG A 243 11.52 10.33 11.92
CA ARG A 243 11.98 11.73 11.89
C ARG A 243 12.36 12.23 13.28
N ILE A 244 11.68 11.71 14.30
CA ILE A 244 11.82 12.13 15.70
C ILE A 244 12.37 11.01 16.58
N ASP A 245 12.06 9.76 16.24
CA ASP A 245 12.61 8.57 16.90
C ASP A 245 13.96 8.20 16.28
N ARG A 246 15.03 8.74 16.87
CA ARG A 246 16.43 8.54 16.45
C ARG A 246 17.36 8.66 17.64
N LEU A 247 18.53 7.99 17.55
CA LEU A 247 19.58 8.07 18.55
C LEU A 247 20.00 9.52 18.86
N GLY A 248 20.09 9.83 20.16
CA GLY A 248 20.41 11.16 20.66
C GLY A 248 19.26 12.16 20.57
N SER A 249 18.01 11.67 20.55
CA SER A 249 16.84 12.49 20.86
C SER A 249 16.97 13.10 22.26
N PRO A 250 16.62 14.38 22.45
CA PRO A 250 16.53 14.99 23.78
C PRO A 250 15.32 14.54 24.60
N ASN A 251 14.39 13.80 23.99
CA ASN A 251 13.13 13.39 24.61
C ASN A 251 13.25 11.97 25.18
N ASP A 252 12.71 11.74 26.38
CA ASP A 252 12.73 10.44 27.05
C ASP A 252 11.70 9.47 26.45
N THR A 253 10.58 10.01 25.94
CA THR A 253 9.50 9.22 25.34
C THR A 253 8.96 9.90 24.10
N ILE A 254 8.66 9.09 23.07
CA ILE A 254 8.09 9.54 21.80
C ILE A 254 6.65 9.02 21.67
N PHE A 255 5.77 9.85 21.14
CA PHE A 255 4.35 9.57 20.96
C PHE A 255 3.97 9.54 19.48
N GLY A 256 3.13 8.57 19.13
CA GLY A 256 2.53 8.46 17.81
C GLY A 256 1.01 8.44 17.88
N ILE A 257 0.34 9.25 17.04
CA ILE A 257 -1.12 9.24 16.89
C ILE A 257 -1.48 8.97 15.43
N ASN A 258 -2.29 7.93 15.20
CA ASN A 258 -2.72 7.51 13.87
C ASN A 258 -4.24 7.72 13.71
N PHE A 259 -4.65 8.57 12.78
CA PHE A 259 -6.06 8.75 12.42
C PHE A 259 -6.45 7.74 11.35
N TRP A 260 -7.28 6.78 11.75
CA TRP A 260 -7.85 5.79 10.85
C TRP A 260 -9.04 6.37 10.06
N PRO A 261 -9.26 5.93 8.81
CA PRO A 261 -10.47 6.26 8.08
C PRO A 261 -11.70 5.70 8.82
N SER A 262 -12.84 6.37 8.66
CA SER A 262 -14.11 5.89 9.21
C SER A 262 -14.49 4.52 8.65
N ASP A 263 -15.27 3.75 9.41
CA ASP A 263 -15.60 2.35 9.10
C ASP A 263 -16.17 2.15 7.68
N ASN A 264 -16.98 3.10 7.21
CA ASN A 264 -17.55 3.07 5.85
C ASN A 264 -16.48 3.16 4.74
N ILE A 265 -15.46 4.00 4.92
CA ILE A 265 -14.36 4.19 3.95
C ILE A 265 -13.36 3.04 4.09
N ASN A 266 -13.06 2.61 5.31
CA ASN A 266 -12.15 1.50 5.56
C ASN A 266 -12.70 0.18 5.02
N ALA A 267 -14.02 -0.06 5.12
CA ALA A 267 -14.67 -1.23 4.53
C ALA A 267 -14.52 -1.30 2.99
N TYR A 268 -14.44 -0.15 2.33
CA TYR A 268 -14.23 -0.06 0.88
C TYR A 268 -12.75 -0.21 0.50
N LEU A 269 -11.84 0.44 1.24
CA LEU A 269 -10.41 0.48 0.90
C LEU A 269 -9.61 -0.72 1.45
N ASP A 270 -10.09 -1.38 2.51
CA ASP A 270 -9.39 -2.38 3.32
C ASP A 270 -7.99 -1.90 3.76
N LEU A 271 -7.85 -0.59 3.98
CA LEU A 271 -6.55 0.07 4.13
C LEU A 271 -5.83 -0.42 5.39
N GLN A 272 -6.55 -0.49 6.50
CA GLN A 272 -5.99 -0.93 7.79
C GLN A 272 -5.45 -2.36 7.72
N SER A 273 -6.26 -3.32 7.27
CA SER A 273 -5.88 -4.73 7.11
C SER A 273 -4.66 -4.89 6.21
N ARG A 274 -4.58 -4.15 5.09
CA ARG A 274 -3.42 -4.21 4.17
C ARG A 274 -2.15 -3.68 4.81
N ILE A 275 -2.24 -2.58 5.56
CA ILE A 275 -1.11 -1.98 6.25
C ILE A 275 -0.60 -2.89 7.36
N GLU A 276 -1.50 -3.44 8.17
CA GLU A 276 -1.16 -4.35 9.27
C GLU A 276 -0.52 -5.64 8.78
N LYS A 277 -1.05 -6.25 7.71
CA LYS A 277 -0.44 -7.43 7.07
C LYS A 277 0.97 -7.14 6.55
N ARG A 278 1.17 -5.98 5.92
CA ARG A 278 2.50 -5.57 5.43
C ARG A 278 3.47 -5.32 6.58
N MET A 279 3.03 -4.72 7.69
CA MET A 279 3.91 -4.55 8.85
C MET A 279 4.25 -5.86 9.53
N ALA A 280 3.32 -6.83 9.58
CA ALA A 280 3.62 -8.17 10.06
C ALA A 280 4.71 -8.82 9.20
N GLN A 281 4.60 -8.71 7.88
CA GLN A 281 5.65 -9.14 6.94
C GLN A 281 6.99 -8.44 7.20
N MET A 282 7.00 -7.13 7.44
CA MET A 282 8.22 -6.39 7.76
C MET A 282 8.87 -6.87 9.08
N LYS A 283 8.06 -7.12 10.12
CA LYS A 283 8.54 -7.67 11.39
C LYS A 283 9.25 -9.02 11.19
N LEU A 284 8.62 -9.90 10.40
CA LEU A 284 9.16 -11.23 10.09
C LEU A 284 10.47 -11.15 9.33
N ALA A 285 10.58 -10.15 8.44
CA ALA A 285 11.81 -9.84 7.72
C ALA A 285 12.91 -9.20 8.58
N GLY A 286 12.73 -9.15 9.89
CA GLY A 286 13.71 -8.61 10.84
C GLY A 286 13.74 -7.09 10.89
N SER A 287 12.76 -6.41 10.29
CA SER A 287 12.63 -4.95 10.44
C SER A 287 12.01 -4.61 11.79
N GLU A 288 12.58 -3.63 12.48
CA GLU A 288 11.98 -3.08 13.69
C GLU A 288 10.68 -2.35 13.34
N VAL A 289 9.59 -2.74 13.99
CA VAL A 289 8.27 -2.13 13.85
C VAL A 289 7.66 -1.89 15.23
N HIS A 290 6.95 -0.77 15.39
CA HIS A 290 6.29 -0.46 16.66
C HIS A 290 5.09 -1.38 16.88
N LEU A 291 5.15 -2.22 17.92
CA LEU A 291 4.09 -3.18 18.25
C LEU A 291 2.77 -2.49 18.62
N ASP A 292 2.83 -1.27 19.16
CA ASP A 292 1.66 -0.48 19.52
C ASP A 292 1.03 0.30 18.36
N PHE A 293 1.36 -0.06 17.12
CA PHE A 293 0.82 0.59 15.93
C PHE A 293 -0.73 0.52 15.86
N SER A 294 -1.29 -0.64 16.17
CA SER A 294 -2.72 -0.85 16.38
C SER A 294 -2.96 -2.06 17.29
N GLN A 295 -4.12 -2.11 17.95
CA GLN A 295 -4.46 -3.25 18.82
C GLN A 295 -4.54 -4.57 18.05
N SER A 296 -5.05 -4.54 16.82
CA SER A 296 -5.08 -5.72 15.93
C SER A 296 -3.68 -6.12 15.46
N PHE A 297 -2.80 -5.17 15.14
CA PHE A 297 -1.42 -5.48 14.79
C PHE A 297 -0.67 -6.12 15.95
N ARG A 298 -0.83 -5.59 17.18
CA ARG A 298 -0.22 -6.14 18.37
C ARG A 298 -0.59 -7.61 18.58
N ALA A 299 -1.87 -7.95 18.44
CA ALA A 299 -2.34 -9.33 18.50
C ALA A 299 -1.74 -10.23 17.41
N ILE A 300 -1.55 -9.71 16.19
CA ILE A 300 -0.89 -10.45 15.09
C ILE A 300 0.60 -10.65 15.38
N ALA A 301 1.26 -9.63 15.94
CA ALA A 301 2.69 -9.63 16.18
C ALA A 301 3.09 -10.41 17.43
N GLU A 302 2.21 -10.60 18.41
CA GLU A 302 2.44 -11.39 19.63
C GLU A 302 2.08 -12.87 19.45
N ASP A 303 1.54 -13.27 18.29
CA ASP A 303 1.27 -14.67 17.95
C ASP A 303 2.58 -15.44 17.65
N GLU A 304 3.17 -16.03 18.69
CA GLU A 304 4.44 -16.77 18.63
C GLU A 304 4.42 -17.95 17.65
N GLU A 305 3.26 -18.60 17.43
CA GLU A 305 3.14 -19.71 16.47
C GLU A 305 3.22 -19.22 15.02
N LEU A 306 2.62 -18.08 14.72
CA LEU A 306 2.64 -17.45 13.40
C LEU A 306 4.04 -16.90 13.09
N GLU A 307 4.69 -16.28 14.08
CA GLU A 307 6.05 -15.76 13.96
C GLU A 307 7.07 -16.89 13.73
N GLN A 308 6.98 -18.00 14.47
CA GLN A 308 7.83 -19.18 14.28
C GLN A 308 7.61 -19.84 12.91
N ARG A 309 6.35 -20.07 12.50
CA ARG A 309 6.04 -20.68 11.20
C ARG A 309 6.47 -19.80 10.02
N GLN A 310 6.36 -18.49 10.15
CA GLN A 310 6.72 -17.55 9.07
C GLN A 310 8.22 -17.23 9.04
N LYS A 311 8.91 -17.17 10.19
CA LYS A 311 10.38 -17.13 10.25
C LYS A 311 10.99 -18.41 9.69
N ALA A 312 10.44 -19.58 10.00
CA ALA A 312 10.88 -20.84 9.43
C ALA A 312 10.72 -20.85 7.90
N LYS A 313 9.56 -20.43 7.37
CA LYS A 313 9.35 -20.27 5.93
C LYS A 313 10.28 -19.24 5.28
N MET A 314 10.59 -18.15 5.98
CA MET A 314 11.49 -17.11 5.47
C MET A 314 12.96 -17.53 5.50
N LEU A 315 13.38 -18.29 6.51
CA LEU A 315 14.70 -18.92 6.59
C LEU A 315 14.86 -20.02 5.53
N GLU A 316 13.81 -20.78 5.27
CA GLU A 316 13.75 -21.79 4.21
C GLU A 316 13.83 -21.13 2.81
N GLN A 317 13.12 -20.01 2.61
CA GLN A 317 13.23 -19.19 1.41
C GLN A 317 14.61 -18.53 1.27
N MET A 318 15.19 -18.01 2.36
CA MET A 318 16.56 -17.49 2.32
C MET A 318 17.54 -18.59 1.96
N GLN A 319 17.48 -19.77 2.60
CA GLN A 319 18.33 -20.94 2.33
C GLN A 319 18.25 -21.41 0.87
N ALA A 320 17.07 -21.35 0.24
CA ALA A 320 16.91 -21.62 -1.19
C ALA A 320 17.57 -20.55 -2.09
N SER A 321 17.78 -19.34 -1.58
CA SER A 321 18.40 -18.20 -2.28
C SER A 321 19.88 -17.98 -1.96
N TRP A 322 20.52 -18.79 -1.11
CA TRP A 322 21.98 -18.65 -0.85
C TRP A 322 22.84 -18.94 -2.09
N ASP A 323 22.29 -19.62 -3.11
CA ASP A 323 22.94 -19.80 -4.42
C ASP A 323 22.95 -18.49 -5.27
N GLU A 324 22.22 -17.44 -4.89
CA GLU A 324 22.15 -16.17 -5.66
C GLU A 324 22.91 -14.98 -5.03
N VAL A 325 23.43 -15.13 -3.80
CA VAL A 325 24.15 -14.06 -3.07
C VAL A 325 25.50 -13.70 -3.72
N GLU A 326 26.01 -14.51 -4.66
CA GLU A 326 27.26 -14.22 -5.39
C GLU A 326 27.15 -13.03 -6.39
N THR A 327 25.95 -12.53 -6.70
CA THR A 327 25.76 -11.46 -7.71
C THR A 327 25.48 -10.06 -7.16
N GLY A 328 25.50 -9.86 -5.83
CA GLY A 328 25.52 -8.51 -5.25
C GLY A 328 24.23 -7.68 -5.40
N LYS A 329 23.08 -8.29 -5.70
CA LYS A 329 21.79 -7.60 -5.59
C LYS A 329 21.37 -7.46 -4.13
N THR A 330 21.21 -6.23 -3.68
CA THR A 330 20.60 -5.91 -2.39
C THR A 330 19.11 -6.24 -2.45
N LEU A 331 18.62 -7.12 -1.58
CA LEU A 331 17.20 -7.49 -1.46
C LEU A 331 16.33 -6.22 -1.36
N GLY A 332 15.40 -6.02 -2.30
CA GLY A 332 14.55 -4.84 -2.39
C GLY A 332 13.12 -5.13 -1.92
N PHE A 333 12.42 -4.12 -1.38
CA PHE A 333 11.03 -4.25 -0.93
C PHE A 333 10.03 -4.60 -2.06
N ASP A 334 10.41 -4.34 -3.31
CA ASP A 334 9.61 -4.71 -4.49
C ASP A 334 9.54 -6.23 -4.69
N ASP A 335 10.54 -6.98 -4.22
CA ASP A 335 10.65 -8.45 -4.33
C ASP A 335 9.58 -9.18 -3.52
N PHE A 336 8.92 -8.52 -2.56
CA PHE A 336 7.79 -9.09 -1.81
C PHE A 336 6.43 -8.76 -2.42
N SER A 337 6.37 -7.84 -3.40
CA SER A 337 5.15 -7.42 -4.09
C SER A 337 4.99 -8.12 -5.46
N LEU A 338 3.88 -7.86 -6.17
CA LEU A 338 3.73 -8.21 -7.59
C LEU A 338 4.05 -7.01 -8.51
N GLU A 339 4.70 -5.98 -7.98
CA GLU A 339 4.89 -4.71 -8.70
C GLU A 339 5.91 -4.86 -9.85
N THR A 340 6.99 -5.61 -9.64
CA THR A 340 7.94 -5.95 -10.70
C THR A 340 7.24 -6.61 -11.89
N PHE A 341 6.42 -7.64 -11.65
CA PHE A 341 5.62 -8.28 -12.69
C PHE A 341 4.67 -7.33 -13.41
N ARG A 342 4.04 -6.39 -12.68
CA ARG A 342 3.14 -5.40 -13.30
C ARG A 342 3.89 -4.44 -14.21
N GLN A 343 5.07 -3.99 -13.81
CA GLN A 343 5.89 -3.09 -14.61
C GLN A 343 6.38 -3.80 -15.87
N GLU A 344 6.91 -5.02 -15.74
CA GLU A 344 7.35 -5.83 -16.89
C GLU A 344 6.19 -6.11 -17.85
N LEU A 345 5.03 -6.55 -17.34
CA LEU A 345 3.85 -6.81 -18.16
C LEU A 345 3.35 -5.55 -18.87
N LEU A 346 3.35 -4.40 -18.19
CA LEU A 346 2.92 -3.14 -18.79
C LEU A 346 3.86 -2.71 -19.92
N GLN A 347 5.17 -2.92 -19.75
CA GLN A 347 6.16 -2.64 -20.78
C GLN A 347 5.96 -3.57 -21.99
N GLU A 348 5.88 -4.88 -21.77
CA GLU A 348 5.71 -5.89 -22.83
C GLU A 348 4.40 -5.68 -23.61
N LEU A 349 3.30 -5.37 -22.91
CA LEU A 349 2.02 -5.07 -23.55
C LEU A 349 2.06 -3.80 -24.39
N ARG A 350 2.85 -2.79 -24.02
CA ARG A 350 3.02 -1.59 -24.86
C ARG A 350 3.81 -1.88 -26.12
N GLU A 351 4.84 -2.71 -26.01
CA GLU A 351 5.72 -3.04 -27.13
C GLU A 351 5.05 -3.99 -28.14
N LYS A 352 4.26 -4.95 -27.66
CA LYS A 352 3.72 -6.04 -28.48
C LYS A 352 2.20 -6.20 -28.39
N GLU A 353 1.46 -5.12 -28.14
CA GLU A 353 -0.01 -5.16 -27.96
C GLU A 353 -0.73 -5.89 -29.09
N HIS A 354 -0.35 -5.59 -30.34
CA HIS A 354 -0.96 -6.15 -31.54
C HIS A 354 -0.75 -7.67 -31.64
N LEU A 355 0.41 -8.17 -31.21
CA LEU A 355 0.71 -9.61 -31.19
C LEU A 355 -0.22 -10.35 -30.22
N TYR A 356 -0.37 -9.82 -28.99
CA TYR A 356 -1.20 -10.47 -27.97
C TYR A 356 -2.69 -10.41 -28.30
N ARG A 357 -3.17 -9.34 -28.97
CA ARG A 357 -4.56 -9.25 -29.43
C ARG A 357 -4.93 -10.29 -30.50
N GLN A 358 -3.96 -10.74 -31.29
CA GLN A 358 -4.16 -11.74 -32.34
C GLN A 358 -3.91 -13.18 -31.86
N MET A 359 -3.48 -13.34 -30.62
CA MET A 359 -3.08 -14.64 -30.09
C MET A 359 -4.33 -15.53 -29.87
N PRO A 360 -4.34 -16.78 -30.39
CA PRO A 360 -5.46 -17.69 -30.17
C PRO A 360 -5.58 -18.09 -28.70
N ASN A 361 -6.77 -18.50 -28.24
CA ASN A 361 -6.93 -19.05 -26.90
C ASN A 361 -6.36 -20.47 -26.81
N GLY A 362 -5.99 -20.91 -25.60
CA GLY A 362 -5.51 -22.28 -25.37
C GLY A 362 -4.05 -22.47 -25.79
N ILE A 363 -3.22 -21.49 -25.45
CA ILE A 363 -1.80 -21.48 -25.80
C ILE A 363 -1.05 -22.31 -24.79
N TYR A 364 -0.06 -23.04 -25.29
CA TYR A 364 0.85 -23.76 -24.44
C TYR A 364 2.29 -23.65 -24.90
N THR A 365 3.17 -23.79 -23.93
CA THR A 365 4.60 -23.87 -24.16
C THR A 365 5.22 -24.75 -23.09
N GLY A 366 6.53 -24.84 -23.05
CA GLY A 366 7.24 -25.55 -22.00
C GLY A 366 8.69 -25.12 -21.96
N PHE A 367 9.36 -25.45 -20.86
CA PHE A 367 10.76 -25.16 -20.65
C PHE A 367 11.39 -26.28 -19.82
N ILE A 368 12.72 -26.36 -19.89
CA ILE A 368 13.52 -27.17 -18.98
C ILE A 368 14.01 -26.25 -17.86
N PRO A 369 13.78 -26.57 -16.59
CA PRO A 369 14.29 -25.79 -15.47
C PRO A 369 15.80 -25.63 -15.53
N THR A 370 16.29 -24.41 -15.40
CA THR A 370 17.73 -24.12 -15.31
C THR A 370 18.23 -24.03 -13.87
N SER A 371 17.32 -24.05 -12.89
CA SER A 371 17.59 -23.93 -11.44
C SER A 371 16.72 -24.89 -10.61
N ASN A 372 17.04 -25.01 -9.31
CA ASN A 372 16.27 -25.84 -8.36
C ASN A 372 14.87 -25.28 -8.03
N VAL A 373 14.47 -24.13 -8.58
CA VAL A 373 13.19 -23.46 -8.30
C VAL A 373 11.98 -24.25 -8.81
N CYS A 374 12.16 -25.08 -9.85
CA CYS A 374 11.14 -26.02 -10.35
C CYS A 374 11.62 -27.47 -10.11
N PRO A 375 11.41 -28.02 -8.90
CA PRO A 375 12.02 -29.29 -8.50
C PRO A 375 11.45 -30.52 -9.26
N GLU A 376 10.23 -30.39 -9.79
CA GLU A 376 9.48 -31.52 -10.34
C GLU A 376 9.01 -31.30 -11.78
N ALA A 377 8.96 -32.38 -12.56
CA ALA A 377 8.34 -32.33 -13.87
C ALA A 377 6.82 -32.25 -13.70
N GLY A 378 6.15 -31.42 -14.50
CA GLY A 378 4.74 -31.16 -14.28
C GLY A 378 4.12 -30.16 -15.25
N ILE A 379 2.97 -29.65 -14.86
CA ILE A 379 2.19 -28.65 -15.59
C ILE A 379 1.93 -27.44 -14.69
N ILE A 380 2.26 -26.27 -15.20
CA ILE A 380 1.81 -24.99 -14.66
C ILE A 380 0.60 -24.56 -15.48
N ALA A 381 -0.54 -24.32 -14.86
CA ALA A 381 -1.78 -24.00 -15.57
C ALA A 381 -2.47 -22.77 -14.97
N LEU A 382 -3.01 -21.94 -15.86
CA LEU A 382 -3.93 -20.86 -15.51
C LEU A 382 -5.35 -21.28 -15.88
N LEU A 383 -6.20 -21.37 -14.86
CA LEU A 383 -7.60 -21.74 -14.99
C LEU A 383 -8.51 -20.52 -14.84
N GLY A 384 -9.62 -20.50 -15.58
CA GLY A 384 -10.64 -19.45 -15.51
C GLY A 384 -12.02 -20.01 -15.17
N TYR A 385 -12.72 -19.36 -14.25
CA TYR A 385 -14.12 -19.67 -13.90
C TYR A 385 -15.02 -18.44 -14.07
N PRO A 386 -16.28 -18.59 -14.50
CA PRO A 386 -16.88 -19.82 -15.02
C PRO A 386 -16.42 -20.11 -16.45
N ARG A 387 -16.67 -21.32 -16.93
CA ARG A 387 -16.44 -21.71 -18.31
C ARG A 387 -17.12 -20.73 -19.27
N LYS A 388 -16.36 -20.27 -20.25
CA LYS A 388 -16.78 -19.35 -21.30
C LYS A 388 -17.85 -20.03 -22.17
N PRO A 389 -19.05 -19.44 -22.29
CA PRO A 389 -20.08 -19.95 -23.19
C PRO A 389 -19.62 -19.93 -24.66
N PRO A 390 -20.07 -20.88 -25.49
CA PRO A 390 -19.79 -20.87 -26.92
C PRO A 390 -20.23 -19.55 -27.56
N LYS A 391 -19.38 -18.95 -28.41
CA LYS A 391 -19.65 -17.69 -29.14
C LYS A 391 -19.76 -16.40 -28.31
N ALA A 392 -19.37 -16.42 -27.03
CA ALA A 392 -19.28 -15.18 -26.26
C ALA A 392 -18.01 -14.39 -26.62
N GLU A 393 -18.14 -13.27 -27.34
CA GLU A 393 -16.98 -12.44 -27.72
C GLU A 393 -16.41 -11.67 -26.51
N ASN A 394 -17.27 -11.09 -25.67
CA ASN A 394 -16.89 -10.30 -24.49
C ASN A 394 -17.17 -11.05 -23.16
N PHE A 395 -16.48 -12.16 -22.95
CA PHE A 395 -16.59 -12.94 -21.72
C PHE A 395 -15.49 -12.57 -20.72
N ARG A 396 -15.87 -12.30 -19.47
CA ARG A 396 -14.95 -12.03 -18.36
C ARG A 396 -15.10 -13.12 -17.30
N TYR A 397 -14.00 -13.83 -17.02
CA TYR A 397 -13.95 -14.76 -15.91
C TYR A 397 -14.16 -14.02 -14.59
N LYS A 398 -14.91 -14.64 -13.68
CA LYS A 398 -15.13 -14.15 -12.31
C LYS A 398 -13.91 -14.40 -11.43
N SER A 399 -13.20 -15.51 -11.64
CA SER A 399 -11.99 -15.86 -10.90
C SER A 399 -10.95 -16.57 -11.77
N TYR A 400 -9.70 -16.43 -11.38
CA TYR A 400 -8.55 -17.10 -11.99
C TYR A 400 -7.81 -17.91 -10.95
N GLU A 401 -7.27 -19.05 -11.35
CA GLU A 401 -6.50 -19.93 -10.48
C GLU A 401 -5.21 -20.34 -11.18
N LEU A 402 -4.07 -19.98 -10.59
CA LEU A 402 -2.75 -20.35 -11.09
C LEU A 402 -2.20 -21.48 -10.23
N LEU A 403 -1.83 -22.59 -10.86
CA LEU A 403 -1.38 -23.80 -10.17
C LEU A 403 -0.15 -24.39 -10.85
N TYR A 404 0.66 -25.09 -10.07
CA TYR A 404 1.76 -25.92 -10.54
C TYR A 404 1.64 -27.29 -9.91
N ILE A 405 1.45 -28.31 -10.75
CA ILE A 405 1.21 -29.69 -10.31
C ILE A 405 2.12 -30.68 -11.02
N THR A 406 2.41 -31.79 -10.35
CA THR A 406 3.08 -32.96 -10.92
C THR A 406 2.17 -33.68 -11.91
N MET A 407 2.71 -34.66 -12.65
CA MET A 407 1.93 -35.52 -13.53
C MET A 407 0.88 -36.38 -12.78
N ASP A 408 1.01 -36.51 -11.46
CA ASP A 408 0.06 -37.23 -10.61
C ASP A 408 -1.02 -36.30 -10.02
N GLY A 409 -0.91 -34.98 -10.23
CA GLY A 409 -1.86 -33.98 -9.73
C GLY A 409 -1.53 -33.41 -8.36
N ASN A 410 -0.33 -33.68 -7.82
CA ASN A 410 0.14 -33.12 -6.56
C ASN A 410 0.65 -31.70 -6.76
N THR A 411 0.32 -30.78 -5.85
CA THR A 411 0.79 -29.39 -5.91
C THR A 411 2.29 -29.32 -5.61
N VAL A 412 3.04 -28.69 -6.51
CA VAL A 412 4.50 -28.54 -6.39
C VAL A 412 4.85 -27.27 -5.61
N LEU A 413 4.28 -26.12 -5.99
CA LEU A 413 4.48 -24.85 -5.28
C LEU A 413 3.19 -24.40 -4.60
N PRO A 414 3.24 -24.03 -3.31
CA PRO A 414 2.06 -23.69 -2.50
C PRO A 414 1.47 -22.32 -2.81
N ASN A 415 2.22 -21.41 -3.44
CA ASN A 415 1.81 -20.02 -3.62
C ASN A 415 1.93 -19.57 -5.08
N GLN A 416 0.94 -18.81 -5.56
CA GLN A 416 0.91 -18.25 -6.91
C GLN A 416 2.11 -17.33 -7.21
N LYS A 417 2.63 -16.63 -6.21
CA LYS A 417 3.83 -15.80 -6.39
C LYS A 417 5.05 -16.64 -6.76
N GLU A 418 5.30 -17.75 -6.07
CA GLU A 418 6.45 -18.62 -6.34
C GLU A 418 6.36 -19.22 -7.75
N ILE A 419 5.14 -19.53 -8.20
CA ILE A 419 4.90 -19.98 -9.58
C ILE A 419 5.24 -18.85 -10.58
N LEU A 420 4.89 -17.60 -10.29
CA LEU A 420 5.23 -16.45 -11.13
C LEU A 420 6.73 -16.15 -11.13
N ASP A 421 7.40 -16.24 -9.98
CA ASP A 421 8.85 -16.07 -9.87
C ASP A 421 9.58 -17.15 -10.67
N ALA A 422 9.11 -18.40 -10.57
CA ALA A 422 9.59 -19.51 -11.38
C ALA A 422 9.42 -19.25 -12.88
N LEU A 423 8.24 -18.80 -13.33
CA LEU A 423 8.01 -18.43 -14.73
C LEU A 423 8.87 -17.23 -15.17
N GLY A 424 9.05 -16.25 -14.30
CA GLY A 424 9.87 -15.05 -14.55
C GLY A 424 11.34 -15.38 -14.79
N LEU A 425 11.91 -16.32 -14.03
CA LEU A 425 13.28 -16.80 -14.20
C LEU A 425 13.48 -17.51 -15.55
N HIS A 426 12.43 -18.20 -16.04
CA HIS A 426 12.48 -19.00 -17.27
C HIS A 426 11.82 -18.32 -18.46
N LYS A 427 11.51 -17.01 -18.39
CA LYS A 427 10.77 -16.30 -19.44
C LYS A 427 11.49 -16.29 -20.79
N ASP A 428 12.82 -16.28 -20.76
CA ASP A 428 13.70 -16.27 -21.94
C ASP A 428 14.28 -17.67 -22.25
N ALA A 429 13.83 -18.72 -21.55
CA ALA A 429 14.31 -20.07 -21.78
C ALA A 429 13.84 -20.61 -23.14
N PRO A 430 14.66 -21.45 -23.83
CA PRO A 430 14.23 -22.10 -25.06
C PRO A 430 12.97 -22.94 -24.84
N ARG A 431 12.04 -22.89 -25.80
CA ARG A 431 10.84 -23.73 -25.78
C ARG A 431 11.25 -25.21 -25.76
N ALA A 432 10.83 -25.92 -24.73
CA ALA A 432 11.04 -27.35 -24.56
C ALA A 432 9.72 -28.03 -24.20
N VAL A 433 9.15 -28.74 -25.16
CA VAL A 433 7.92 -29.53 -24.97
C VAL A 433 8.17 -30.94 -25.51
N PRO A 434 7.86 -32.00 -24.74
CA PRO A 434 7.99 -33.37 -25.21
C PRO A 434 7.24 -33.59 -26.52
N ALA A 435 7.89 -34.24 -27.49
CA ALA A 435 7.33 -34.42 -28.84
C ALA A 435 5.96 -35.13 -28.85
N ALA A 436 5.71 -36.04 -27.90
CA ALA A 436 4.42 -36.70 -27.76
C ALA A 436 3.28 -35.73 -27.37
N ILE A 437 3.58 -34.72 -26.56
CA ILE A 437 2.61 -33.66 -26.20
C ILE A 437 2.44 -32.70 -27.38
N ASP A 438 3.55 -32.32 -28.03
CA ASP A 438 3.53 -31.37 -29.16
C ASP A 438 2.77 -31.94 -30.38
N ARG A 439 2.85 -33.25 -30.61
CA ARG A 439 2.07 -33.98 -31.63
C ARG A 439 0.63 -34.28 -31.21
N GLY A 440 0.25 -33.98 -29.97
CA GLY A 440 -1.09 -34.27 -29.45
C GLY A 440 -1.39 -35.76 -29.32
N GLU A 441 -0.39 -36.59 -28.99
CA GLU A 441 -0.59 -38.02 -28.83
C GLU A 441 -1.63 -38.29 -27.71
N PRO A 442 -2.69 -39.08 -27.98
CA PRO A 442 -3.82 -39.22 -27.07
C PRO A 442 -3.45 -39.67 -25.65
N GLU A 443 -2.42 -40.51 -25.53
CA GLU A 443 -1.97 -41.01 -24.23
C GLU A 443 -1.27 -39.92 -23.41
N ALA A 444 -0.36 -39.15 -24.03
CA ALA A 444 0.38 -38.08 -23.36
C ALA A 444 -0.57 -36.96 -22.89
N VAL A 445 -1.52 -36.56 -23.74
CA VAL A 445 -2.54 -35.56 -23.39
C VAL A 445 -3.49 -36.07 -22.31
N ARG A 446 -3.85 -37.37 -22.35
CA ARG A 446 -4.72 -37.98 -21.33
C ARG A 446 -4.08 -37.94 -19.94
N ARG A 447 -2.76 -38.17 -19.83
CA ARG A 447 -2.02 -38.06 -18.56
C ARG A 447 -2.11 -36.64 -17.97
N LEU A 448 -1.86 -35.61 -18.77
CA LEU A 448 -1.98 -34.21 -18.35
C LEU A 448 -3.41 -33.85 -17.91
N SER A 449 -4.41 -34.28 -18.69
CA SER A 449 -5.82 -34.08 -18.35
C SER A 449 -6.20 -34.79 -17.04
N GLN A 450 -5.65 -35.97 -16.80
CA GLN A 450 -5.88 -36.71 -15.57
C GLN A 450 -5.25 -36.01 -14.37
N ALA A 451 -4.02 -35.50 -14.48
CA ALA A 451 -3.36 -34.71 -13.43
C ALA A 451 -4.22 -33.51 -12.98
N LEU A 452 -4.70 -32.72 -13.95
CA LEU A 452 -5.58 -31.58 -13.69
C LEU A 452 -6.90 -31.99 -13.04
N LYS A 453 -7.52 -33.09 -13.49
CA LYS A 453 -8.76 -33.62 -12.89
C LYS A 453 -8.54 -34.10 -11.46
N THR A 454 -7.41 -34.75 -11.17
CA THR A 454 -7.04 -35.17 -9.82
C THR A 454 -6.88 -33.96 -8.91
N TRP A 455 -6.20 -32.91 -9.38
CA TRP A 455 -6.06 -31.67 -8.61
C TRP A 455 -7.40 -30.97 -8.37
N LEU A 456 -8.26 -30.86 -9.39
CA LEU A 456 -9.60 -30.28 -9.22
C LEU A 456 -10.44 -31.04 -8.19
N LYS A 457 -10.35 -32.38 -8.18
CA LYS A 457 -11.02 -33.22 -7.18
C LYS A 457 -10.49 -32.98 -5.77
N SER A 458 -9.17 -32.87 -5.59
CA SER A 458 -8.55 -32.66 -4.27
C SER A 458 -8.92 -31.31 -3.64
N GLN A 459 -9.33 -30.33 -4.45
CA GLN A 459 -9.90 -29.07 -3.94
C GLN A 459 -11.29 -29.25 -3.32
N ILE A 460 -12.07 -30.24 -3.79
CA ILE A 460 -13.44 -30.51 -3.35
C ILE A 460 -13.44 -31.52 -2.18
N VAL A 461 -12.71 -32.64 -2.32
CA VAL A 461 -12.64 -33.75 -1.35
C VAL A 461 -11.22 -34.31 -1.29
N GLU A 462 -10.71 -34.58 -0.09
CA GLU A 462 -9.42 -35.25 0.11
C GLU A 462 -9.67 -36.63 0.73
N GLU A 463 -9.19 -37.70 0.09
CA GLU A 463 -9.32 -39.07 0.59
C GLU A 463 -8.05 -39.43 1.36
N THR A 464 -8.17 -39.63 2.68
CA THR A 464 -7.06 -40.10 3.52
C THR A 464 -7.25 -41.57 3.85
N GLU A 465 -6.27 -42.41 3.48
CA GLU A 465 -6.16 -43.78 3.97
C GLU A 465 -5.73 -43.76 5.44
N GLN A 466 -6.50 -44.46 6.29
CA GLN A 466 -6.13 -44.69 7.69
C GLN A 466 -5.22 -45.92 7.80
N ASP A 467 -4.48 -46.02 8.91
CA ASP A 467 -3.58 -47.14 9.22
C ASP A 467 -4.28 -48.53 9.22
N ASP A 468 -5.61 -48.58 9.20
CA ASP A 468 -6.41 -49.81 9.10
C ASP A 468 -6.82 -50.19 7.66
N GLY A 469 -6.36 -49.44 6.65
CA GLY A 469 -6.69 -49.65 5.24
C GLY A 469 -8.06 -49.13 4.80
N THR A 470 -8.78 -48.40 5.67
CA THR A 470 -10.05 -47.75 5.31
C THR A 470 -9.83 -46.32 4.81
N THR A 471 -10.48 -45.96 3.70
CA THR A 471 -10.46 -44.60 3.13
C THR A 471 -11.54 -43.74 3.78
N LYS A 472 -11.14 -42.67 4.47
CA LYS A 472 -12.06 -41.66 5.02
C LYS A 472 -12.06 -40.43 4.13
N GLN A 473 -13.24 -40.04 3.64
CA GLN A 473 -13.41 -38.76 2.95
C GLN A 473 -13.29 -37.62 3.96
N THR A 474 -12.29 -36.78 3.77
CA THR A 474 -12.02 -35.57 4.55
C THR A 474 -12.31 -34.32 3.70
N MET A 475 -12.46 -33.18 4.37
CA MET A 475 -12.80 -31.92 3.70
C MET A 475 -11.68 -31.51 2.75
N GLY A 476 -11.99 -31.14 1.51
CA GLY A 476 -10.99 -30.75 0.51
C GLY A 476 -10.23 -29.46 0.90
N LYS A 477 -9.07 -29.23 0.28
CA LYS A 477 -8.15 -28.11 0.61
C LYS A 477 -8.84 -26.74 0.55
N ALA A 478 -9.68 -26.49 -0.44
CA ALA A 478 -10.42 -25.23 -0.55
C ALA A 478 -11.46 -25.04 0.57
N GLN A 479 -12.08 -26.11 1.07
CA GLN A 479 -13.00 -26.05 2.21
C GLN A 479 -12.26 -25.84 3.55
N LEU A 480 -11.08 -26.44 3.71
CA LEU A 480 -10.20 -26.23 4.86
C LEU A 480 -9.69 -24.78 4.93
N GLU A 481 -9.26 -24.21 3.81
CA GLU A 481 -8.90 -22.79 3.74
C GLU A 481 -10.07 -21.87 4.06
N LEU A 482 -11.27 -22.18 3.55
CA LEU A 482 -12.49 -21.44 3.85
C LEU A 482 -12.80 -21.45 5.35
N LEU A 483 -12.69 -22.61 6.00
CA LEU A 483 -12.87 -22.78 7.44
C LEU A 483 -11.84 -22.00 8.26
N ASN A 484 -10.57 -22.01 7.82
CA ASN A 484 -9.52 -21.23 8.47
C ASN A 484 -9.75 -19.71 8.31
N LYS A 485 -10.26 -19.26 7.15
CA LYS A 485 -10.70 -17.86 6.93
C LYS A 485 -11.94 -17.47 7.76
N LEU A 486 -12.82 -18.42 8.05
CA LEU A 486 -13.96 -18.21 8.95
C LEU A 486 -13.53 -18.14 10.42
N LYS A 487 -12.56 -18.97 10.83
CA LYS A 487 -11.97 -18.93 12.17
C LYS A 487 -11.19 -17.65 12.46
N SER A 488 -10.62 -17.00 11.44
CA SER A 488 -9.91 -15.72 11.58
C SER A 488 -10.82 -14.48 11.71
N GLY A 489 -12.13 -14.65 11.86
CA GLY A 489 -13.00 -13.65 12.53
C GLY A 489 -13.55 -12.51 11.67
N SER A 490 -13.56 -12.62 10.34
CA SER A 490 -14.10 -11.56 9.46
C SER A 490 -15.60 -11.76 9.18
N LYS A 491 -16.47 -10.90 9.74
CA LYS A 491 -17.90 -10.80 9.35
C LYS A 491 -18.09 -10.47 7.85
N ALA A 492 -17.08 -9.90 7.20
CA ALA A 492 -17.07 -9.62 5.76
C ALA A 492 -16.73 -10.87 4.93
N ALA A 493 -15.82 -11.73 5.40
CA ALA A 493 -15.54 -13.02 4.78
C ALA A 493 -16.80 -13.89 4.78
N ALA A 494 -17.56 -13.91 5.88
CA ALA A 494 -18.83 -14.62 5.96
C ALA A 494 -19.91 -14.12 4.96
N ARG A 495 -19.89 -12.82 4.60
CA ARG A 495 -20.81 -12.24 3.60
C ARG A 495 -20.37 -12.49 2.16
N GLN A 496 -19.07 -12.37 1.85
CA GLN A 496 -18.53 -12.72 0.54
C GLN A 496 -18.79 -14.20 0.19
N ILE A 497 -18.72 -15.08 1.20
CA ILE A 497 -18.98 -16.52 1.04
C ILE A 497 -20.46 -16.81 0.72
N GLN A 498 -21.41 -15.95 1.13
CA GLN A 498 -22.83 -16.11 0.76
C GLN A 498 -23.13 -15.74 -0.70
N GLU A 499 -22.27 -14.92 -1.33
CA GLU A 499 -22.40 -14.50 -2.72
C GLU A 499 -21.59 -15.37 -3.70
N GLU A 500 -20.60 -16.11 -3.20
CA GLU A 500 -19.79 -17.04 -4.00
C GLU A 500 -20.54 -18.38 -4.25
N PRO A 501 -20.45 -18.94 -5.47
CA PRO A 501 -21.03 -20.25 -5.76
C PRO A 501 -20.30 -21.34 -4.96
N PRO A 502 -20.96 -22.49 -4.71
CA PRO A 502 -20.37 -23.59 -3.95
C PRO A 502 -18.99 -24.01 -4.50
N ILE A 503 -18.05 -24.35 -3.61
CA ILE A 503 -16.71 -24.84 -3.98
C ILE A 503 -16.81 -26.03 -4.97
N SER A 504 -17.79 -26.91 -4.78
CA SER A 504 -18.08 -28.03 -5.68
C SER A 504 -18.43 -27.59 -7.11
N GLU A 505 -19.06 -26.42 -7.28
CA GLU A 505 -19.39 -25.86 -8.59
C GLU A 505 -18.19 -25.13 -9.21
N ARG A 506 -17.40 -24.44 -8.38
CA ARG A 506 -16.21 -23.67 -8.81
C ARG A 506 -15.08 -24.56 -9.33
N TYR A 507 -14.86 -25.72 -8.72
CA TYR A 507 -13.81 -26.67 -9.10
C TYR A 507 -14.34 -27.86 -9.93
N ALA A 508 -15.59 -27.81 -10.39
CA ALA A 508 -16.09 -28.80 -11.33
C ALA A 508 -15.36 -28.66 -12.69
N ALA A 509 -14.82 -29.77 -13.19
CA ALA A 509 -14.05 -29.78 -14.45
C ALA A 509 -14.83 -29.22 -15.65
N ASP A 510 -16.15 -29.36 -15.67
CA ASP A 510 -17.00 -28.84 -16.75
C ASP A 510 -17.27 -27.33 -16.68
N ASN A 511 -16.94 -26.71 -15.53
CA ASN A 511 -17.19 -25.29 -15.24
C ASN A 511 -15.94 -24.42 -15.27
N VAL A 512 -14.79 -24.97 -15.65
CA VAL A 512 -13.51 -24.28 -15.66
C VAL A 512 -12.88 -24.37 -17.04
N ASP A 513 -12.33 -23.26 -17.54
CA ASP A 513 -11.51 -23.25 -18.75
C ASP A 513 -10.03 -23.27 -18.43
N LEU A 514 -9.26 -24.07 -19.18
CA LEU A 514 -7.81 -24.00 -19.21
C LEU A 514 -7.39 -22.89 -20.18
N ILE A 515 -6.87 -21.78 -19.65
CA ILE A 515 -6.57 -20.58 -20.44
C ILE A 515 -5.21 -20.70 -21.13
N VAL A 516 -4.16 -20.95 -20.34
CA VAL A 516 -2.77 -21.13 -20.77
C VAL A 516 -2.11 -22.16 -19.86
N TRP A 517 -1.17 -22.94 -20.41
CA TRP A 517 -0.36 -23.86 -19.61
C TRP A 517 1.08 -23.99 -20.09
N PHE A 518 1.97 -24.30 -19.16
CA PHE A 518 3.38 -24.55 -19.37
C PHE A 518 3.71 -25.98 -18.95
N ILE A 519 4.48 -26.68 -19.78
CA ILE A 519 5.04 -27.99 -19.43
C ILE A 519 6.43 -27.77 -18.85
N VAL A 520 6.62 -28.23 -17.63
CA VAL A 520 7.93 -28.26 -16.97
C VAL A 520 8.52 -29.65 -17.20
N SER A 521 9.57 -29.73 -18.02
CA SER A 521 10.19 -31.01 -18.40
C SER A 521 11.59 -31.15 -17.81
N LYS A 522 11.98 -32.36 -17.40
CA LYS A 522 13.37 -32.65 -16.99
C LYS A 522 14.28 -32.99 -18.18
N THR A 523 13.71 -33.36 -19.32
CA THR A 523 14.40 -33.67 -20.57
C THR A 523 13.53 -33.26 -21.77
N VAL A 524 14.15 -32.92 -22.91
CA VAL A 524 13.45 -32.61 -24.18
C VAL A 524 12.71 -33.83 -24.72
#